data_AF-B3T658-F1
#
_entry.id   AF-B3T658-F1
#
_cell.length_a   1.000
_cell.length_b   1.000
_cell.length_c   1.000
_cell.angle_alpha   90.00
_cell.angle_beta   90.00
_cell.angle_gamma   90.00
#
_symmetry.space_group_name_H-M   'P 1'
#
loop_
_entity.id
_entity.type
_entity.pdbx_description
1 polymer ?
#
loop_
_entity_poly.entity_id
_entity_poly.type
_entity_poly.pdbx_seq_one_letter_code
_entity_poly.pdbx_strand_id
1 'polypeptide(L)'
;MVGHGKKRIRFGSKGKKIEDFVDPDKDPRSYLKRYLLEEKYKDWFDRNYPDQTIYEAVGLNEWDYNEMKKKLSPDQTVEEKSKTEPEPELESESKIETKSTDTSKIPPTQPAVSEEQQNITKKRTNMLFWLRIGLALIGGASATFLFEGIEDTEEHRWSSIIFMIVLFIITCFIAKGMKINFPKSDRKKLVTTGIGSFIFMYLFAWIMTYTLLNLPRDDLSLPFT
;
A
#
# COMPACT_ATOMS: atom_id res chain seq x y z
N MET A 1 28.83 -54.27 10.32
CA MET A 1 28.10 -53.34 9.42
C MET A 1 27.78 -52.09 10.23
N VAL A 2 28.54 -51.01 10.03
CA VAL A 2 28.37 -49.76 10.80
C VAL A 2 27.37 -48.88 10.05
N GLY A 3 26.16 -48.74 10.60
CA GLY A 3 25.14 -47.83 10.07
C GLY A 3 25.53 -46.39 10.33
N HIS A 4 25.93 -45.66 9.28
CA HIS A 4 26.14 -44.22 9.34
C HIS A 4 24.81 -43.51 9.61
N GLY A 5 24.56 -43.14 10.87
CA GLY A 5 23.48 -42.24 11.23
C GLY A 5 23.77 -40.83 10.73
N LYS A 6 23.20 -40.46 9.58
CA LYS A 6 23.17 -39.05 9.12
C LYS A 6 22.43 -38.21 10.18
N LYS A 7 23.15 -37.32 10.86
CA LYS A 7 22.56 -36.33 11.75
C LYS A 7 21.69 -35.38 10.92
N ARG A 8 20.37 -35.46 11.09
CA ARG A 8 19.40 -34.58 10.44
C ARG A 8 19.46 -33.20 11.09
N ILE A 9 19.94 -32.20 10.35
CA ILE A 9 20.00 -30.82 10.80
C ILE A 9 18.59 -30.25 10.63
N ARG A 10 17.89 -29.98 11.73
CA ARG A 10 16.56 -29.35 11.66
C ARG A 10 16.74 -27.87 11.37
N PHE A 11 16.61 -27.48 10.10
CA PHE A 11 16.41 -26.08 9.73
C PHE A 11 14.97 -25.70 10.06
N GLY A 12 14.79 -25.04 11.21
CA GLY A 12 13.50 -24.54 11.64
C GLY A 12 13.66 -23.77 12.94
N SER A 13 13.12 -22.55 12.97
CA SER A 13 12.96 -21.82 14.22
C SER A 13 12.15 -22.70 15.19
N LYS A 14 12.69 -22.97 16.39
CA LYS A 14 12.07 -23.83 17.42
C LYS A 14 10.59 -23.47 17.58
N GLY A 15 9.69 -24.30 17.03
CA GLY A 15 8.24 -24.19 17.24
C GLY A 15 7.36 -24.06 16.00
N LYS A 16 7.89 -23.91 14.78
CA LYS A 16 7.06 -23.86 13.56
C LYS A 16 6.75 -25.28 13.05
N LYS A 17 5.48 -25.56 12.77
CA LYS A 17 5.05 -26.80 12.11
C LYS A 17 5.44 -26.70 10.64
N ILE A 18 6.26 -27.65 10.18
CA ILE A 18 6.61 -27.79 8.77
C ILE A 18 5.58 -28.74 8.15
N GLU A 19 5.10 -28.41 6.96
CA GLU A 19 4.10 -29.22 6.26
C GLU A 19 4.69 -30.51 5.67
N ASP A 20 3.83 -31.53 5.52
CA ASP A 20 4.26 -32.90 5.17
C ASP A 20 4.92 -33.03 3.78
N PHE A 21 4.61 -32.11 2.86
CA PHE A 21 5.23 -32.10 1.53
C PHE A 21 6.70 -31.63 1.53
N VAL A 22 7.16 -31.06 2.65
CA VAL A 22 8.51 -30.50 2.77
C VAL A 22 9.45 -31.61 3.22
N ASP A 23 10.41 -31.92 2.35
CA ASP A 23 11.43 -32.91 2.60
C ASP A 23 12.47 -32.31 3.58
N PRO A 24 12.63 -32.89 4.78
CA PRO A 24 13.54 -32.33 5.78
C PRO A 24 15.02 -32.42 5.38
N ASP A 25 15.35 -33.23 4.38
CA ASP A 25 16.71 -33.39 3.88
C ASP A 25 16.99 -32.46 2.67
N LYS A 26 16.00 -31.68 2.23
CA LYS A 26 16.14 -30.64 1.20
C LYS A 26 16.21 -29.24 1.81
N ASP A 27 16.88 -28.34 1.10
CA ASP A 27 16.94 -26.93 1.48
C ASP A 27 15.55 -26.26 1.37
N PRO A 28 15.01 -25.67 2.45
CA PRO A 28 13.72 -25.00 2.44
C PRO A 28 13.61 -23.87 1.40
N ARG A 29 14.72 -23.19 1.09
CA ARG A 29 14.72 -22.12 0.08
C ARG A 29 14.51 -22.67 -1.34
N SER A 30 14.83 -23.93 -1.60
CA SER A 30 14.54 -24.58 -2.90
C SER A 30 13.03 -24.58 -3.22
N TYR A 31 12.18 -24.77 -2.21
CA TYR A 31 10.74 -24.72 -2.36
C TYR A 31 10.21 -23.31 -2.64
N LEU A 32 10.80 -22.29 -2.01
CA LEU A 32 10.51 -20.88 -2.32
C LEU A 32 10.89 -20.54 -3.76
N LYS A 33 12.06 -21.00 -4.21
CA LYS A 33 12.50 -20.84 -5.61
C LYS A 33 11.47 -21.45 -6.54
N ARG A 34 11.09 -22.70 -6.29
CA ARG A 34 10.11 -23.40 -7.12
C ARG A 34 8.77 -22.67 -7.20
N TYR A 35 8.28 -22.16 -6.07
CA TYR A 35 7.07 -21.36 -5.99
C TYR A 35 7.14 -20.05 -6.79
N LEU A 36 8.32 -19.44 -6.91
CA LEU A 36 8.51 -18.20 -7.66
C LEU A 36 8.74 -18.40 -9.17
N LEU A 37 9.38 -19.50 -9.60
CA LEU A 37 9.63 -19.77 -11.03
C LEU A 37 8.55 -20.62 -11.70
N GLU A 38 7.99 -21.61 -10.99
CA GLU A 38 7.10 -22.60 -11.59
C GLU A 38 5.65 -22.28 -11.27
N GLU A 39 4.92 -21.74 -12.25
CA GLU A 39 3.48 -21.44 -12.12
C GLU A 39 2.67 -22.67 -11.73
N LYS A 40 2.97 -23.84 -12.30
CA LYS A 40 2.31 -25.11 -11.94
C LYS A 40 2.50 -25.49 -10.47
N TYR A 41 3.68 -25.25 -9.91
CA TYR A 41 3.96 -25.55 -8.51
C TYR A 41 3.25 -24.54 -7.60
N LYS A 42 3.23 -23.27 -7.99
CA LYS A 42 2.47 -22.23 -7.32
C LYS A 42 0.97 -22.56 -7.27
N ASP A 43 0.37 -22.92 -8.40
CA ASP A 43 -1.04 -23.29 -8.48
C ASP A 43 -1.37 -24.53 -7.64
N TRP A 44 -0.50 -25.54 -7.66
CA TRP A 44 -0.66 -26.72 -6.82
C TRP A 44 -0.63 -26.36 -5.33
N PHE A 45 0.31 -25.50 -4.92
CA PHE A 45 0.42 -25.04 -3.53
C PHE A 45 -0.81 -24.23 -3.12
N ASP A 46 -1.21 -23.24 -3.93
CA ASP A 46 -2.35 -22.36 -3.64
C ASP A 46 -3.68 -23.13 -3.54
N ARG A 47 -3.82 -24.24 -4.29
CA ARG A 47 -5.00 -25.12 -4.23
C ARG A 47 -5.00 -26.03 -3.01
N ASN A 48 -3.85 -26.58 -2.63
CA ASN A 48 -3.75 -27.57 -1.55
C ASN A 48 -3.57 -26.94 -0.17
N TYR A 49 -3.04 -25.72 -0.10
CA TYR A 49 -2.72 -24.99 1.13
C TYR A 49 -3.24 -23.55 1.09
N PRO A 50 -4.56 -23.31 0.93
CA PRO A 50 -5.12 -21.97 0.72
C PRO A 50 -4.95 -21.02 1.92
N ASP A 51 -4.75 -21.57 3.11
CA ASP A 51 -4.60 -20.83 4.37
C ASP A 51 -3.15 -20.70 4.84
N GLN A 52 -2.18 -21.24 4.08
CA GLN A 52 -0.75 -21.12 4.42
C GLN A 52 0.05 -20.35 3.39
N THR A 53 1.12 -19.74 3.86
CA THR A 53 2.11 -19.12 2.97
C THR A 53 3.26 -20.11 2.73
N ILE A 54 3.83 -20.09 1.52
CA ILE A 54 4.90 -21.04 1.17
C ILE A 54 6.10 -20.95 2.13
N TYR A 55 6.44 -19.76 2.62
CA TYR A 55 7.55 -19.58 3.56
C TYR A 55 7.23 -20.11 4.96
N GLU A 56 5.98 -20.03 5.40
CA GLU A 56 5.54 -20.61 6.67
C GLU A 56 5.51 -22.14 6.59
N ALA A 57 4.98 -22.68 5.50
CA ALA A 57 4.88 -24.12 5.25
C ALA A 57 6.25 -24.82 5.24
N VAL A 58 7.29 -24.14 4.73
CA VAL A 58 8.67 -24.66 4.68
C VAL A 58 9.49 -24.28 5.91
N GLY A 59 8.90 -23.62 6.91
CA GLY A 59 9.57 -23.27 8.17
C GLY A 59 10.50 -22.05 8.09
N LEU A 60 10.40 -21.23 7.05
CA LEU A 60 11.13 -19.98 6.87
C LEU A 60 10.33 -18.76 7.40
N ASN A 61 10.89 -17.57 7.20
CA ASN A 61 10.23 -16.30 7.53
C ASN A 61 9.99 -15.47 6.25
N GLU A 62 9.20 -14.41 6.39
CA GLU A 62 8.89 -13.51 5.27
C GLU A 62 10.13 -12.79 4.72
N TRP A 63 11.17 -12.59 5.54
CA TRP A 63 12.44 -12.00 5.11
C TRP A 63 13.17 -12.89 4.09
N ASP A 64 13.27 -14.19 4.36
CA ASP A 64 13.85 -15.18 3.45
C ASP A 64 13.12 -15.21 2.11
N TYR A 65 11.78 -15.07 2.12
CA TYR A 65 10.96 -14.99 0.91
C TYR A 65 11.28 -13.74 0.09
N ASN A 66 11.36 -12.57 0.72
CA ASN A 66 11.68 -11.33 0.04
C ASN A 66 13.12 -11.33 -0.51
N GLU A 67 14.07 -11.91 0.23
CA GLU A 67 15.45 -12.10 -0.23
C GLU A 67 15.51 -12.99 -1.49
N MET A 68 14.77 -14.10 -1.50
CA MET A 68 14.68 -15.01 -2.65
C MET A 68 14.02 -14.34 -3.85
N LYS A 69 12.91 -13.61 -3.64
CA LYS A 69 12.23 -12.85 -4.68
C LYS A 69 13.16 -11.80 -5.30
N LYS A 70 13.94 -11.09 -4.49
CA LYS A 70 14.94 -10.12 -4.96
C LYS A 70 16.05 -10.79 -5.77
N LYS A 71 16.61 -11.91 -5.29
CA LYS A 71 17.68 -12.64 -6.01
C LYS A 71 17.23 -13.18 -7.37
N LEU A 72 15.95 -13.45 -7.50
CA LEU A 72 15.37 -14.10 -8.68
C LEU A 72 14.77 -13.11 -9.69
N SER A 73 14.59 -11.85 -9.29
CA SER A 73 14.24 -10.73 -10.17
C SER A 73 15.45 -9.81 -10.32
N PRO A 74 16.32 -10.00 -11.33
CA PRO A 74 17.55 -9.21 -11.49
C PRO A 74 17.35 -7.72 -11.82
N ASP A 75 16.11 -7.23 -11.96
CA ASP A 75 15.83 -5.90 -12.51
C ASP A 75 15.09 -4.93 -11.56
N GLN A 76 15.26 -5.09 -10.24
CA GLN A 76 14.82 -4.07 -9.29
C GLN A 76 15.90 -3.84 -8.22
N THR A 77 16.98 -3.16 -8.60
CA THR A 77 17.95 -2.59 -7.64
C THR A 77 18.41 -1.21 -8.08
N VAL A 78 17.61 -0.19 -7.82
CA VAL A 78 18.00 1.09 -7.19
C VAL A 78 16.67 1.62 -6.61
N GLU A 79 16.45 1.63 -5.31
CA GLU A 79 16.85 2.69 -4.39
C GLU A 79 16.35 2.26 -2.99
N GLU A 80 17.27 2.21 -2.03
CA GLU A 80 17.12 2.75 -0.66
C GLU A 80 18.17 2.09 0.25
N LYS A 81 19.24 2.84 0.56
CA LYS A 81 19.60 3.08 1.96
C LYS A 81 20.56 4.27 2.14
N SER A 82 20.07 5.25 2.90
CA SER A 82 20.78 6.13 3.84
C SER A 82 21.34 7.51 3.39
N LYS A 83 20.58 8.56 3.75
CA LYS A 83 20.85 9.56 4.83
C LYS A 83 21.17 11.02 4.42
N THR A 84 20.30 11.93 4.89
CA THR A 84 20.48 13.37 5.25
C THR A 84 20.29 14.44 4.15
N GLU A 85 19.29 15.30 4.40
CA GLU A 85 18.89 16.65 3.92
C GLU A 85 20.02 17.71 3.73
N PRO A 86 19.87 18.89 3.04
CA PRO A 86 18.71 19.57 2.39
C PRO A 86 18.89 20.00 0.89
N GLU A 87 17.75 20.41 0.28
CA GLU A 87 17.41 21.27 -0.91
C GLU A 87 18.48 22.13 -1.66
N PRO A 88 18.16 22.79 -2.82
CA PRO A 88 17.14 22.59 -3.89
C PRO A 88 17.72 22.79 -5.33
N GLU A 89 16.84 23.03 -6.33
CA GLU A 89 17.05 23.53 -7.72
C GLU A 89 17.16 22.44 -8.81
N LEU A 90 16.14 22.21 -9.64
CA LEU A 90 15.57 22.99 -10.77
C LEU A 90 16.07 22.44 -12.12
N GLU A 91 15.17 22.50 -13.11
CA GLU A 91 15.39 22.33 -14.56
C GLU A 91 15.49 20.89 -15.08
N SER A 92 14.44 20.31 -15.68
CA SER A 92 13.76 20.63 -16.96
C SER A 92 14.35 19.89 -18.16
N GLU A 93 13.42 19.34 -18.94
CA GLU A 93 13.51 18.98 -20.35
C GLU A 93 14.18 17.67 -20.78
N SER A 94 13.30 16.79 -21.26
CA SER A 94 13.30 16.22 -22.60
C SER A 94 14.48 15.33 -23.01
N LYS A 95 14.18 14.05 -23.26
CA LYS A 95 14.81 13.34 -24.37
C LYS A 95 13.90 12.23 -24.91
N ILE A 96 13.19 12.56 -25.99
CA ILE A 96 12.85 11.59 -27.02
C ILE A 96 14.14 11.41 -27.84
N GLU A 97 14.70 10.22 -27.87
CA GLU A 97 15.36 9.73 -29.09
C GLU A 97 15.56 8.21 -29.08
N THR A 98 14.93 7.63 -30.08
CA THR A 98 14.99 6.26 -30.59
C THR A 98 16.40 5.80 -30.93
N LYS A 99 16.76 4.56 -30.56
CA LYS A 99 17.67 3.73 -31.38
C LYS A 99 17.36 2.23 -31.21
N SER A 100 16.76 1.67 -32.25
CA SER A 100 16.56 0.22 -32.47
C SER A 100 17.88 -0.52 -32.77
N THR A 101 17.87 -1.84 -32.54
CA THR A 101 18.49 -2.99 -33.29
C THR A 101 18.77 -4.11 -32.26
N ASP A 102 18.47 -5.40 -32.38
CA ASP A 102 17.69 -6.26 -33.28
C ASP A 102 17.68 -7.68 -32.66
N THR A 103 16.53 -8.37 -32.78
CA THR A 103 16.25 -9.83 -32.77
C THR A 103 16.96 -10.80 -31.80
N SER A 104 16.17 -11.39 -30.88
CA SER A 104 16.11 -12.86 -30.72
C SER A 104 14.74 -13.31 -30.20
N LYS A 105 14.17 -14.31 -30.86
CA LYS A 105 12.81 -14.86 -30.70
C LYS A 105 12.66 -15.66 -29.40
N ILE A 106 11.53 -15.50 -28.68
CA ILE A 106 10.63 -16.51 -28.07
C ILE A 106 9.43 -15.71 -27.50
N PRO A 107 8.15 -16.08 -27.75
CA PRO A 107 7.01 -15.35 -27.18
C PRO A 107 6.62 -15.92 -25.80
N PRO A 108 6.52 -15.11 -24.74
CA PRO A 108 5.62 -15.40 -23.64
C PRO A 108 4.44 -14.44 -23.74
N THR A 109 3.35 -14.94 -24.33
CA THR A 109 2.02 -14.37 -24.20
C THR A 109 1.62 -14.43 -22.73
N GLN A 110 1.79 -13.34 -21.95
CA GLN A 110 1.04 -12.99 -20.73
C GLN A 110 1.41 -11.62 -20.08
N PRO A 111 1.37 -10.47 -20.80
CA PRO A 111 1.37 -9.15 -20.14
C PRO A 111 -0.04 -8.55 -19.93
N ALA A 112 -1.07 -9.08 -20.59
CA ALA A 112 -2.38 -8.41 -20.67
C ALA A 112 -3.17 -8.33 -19.33
N VAL A 113 -2.95 -9.25 -18.39
CA VAL A 113 -3.76 -9.29 -17.14
C VAL A 113 -3.25 -8.30 -16.07
N SER A 114 -1.96 -7.97 -16.08
CA SER A 114 -1.36 -7.07 -15.06
C SER A 114 -1.65 -5.60 -15.33
N GLU A 115 -1.67 -5.17 -16.59
CA GLU A 115 -1.90 -3.77 -16.96
C GLU A 115 -3.35 -3.34 -16.70
N GLU A 116 -4.31 -4.22 -17.00
CA GLU A 116 -5.73 -3.93 -16.80
C GLU A 116 -6.10 -3.91 -15.30
N GLN A 117 -5.59 -4.85 -14.50
CA GLN A 117 -5.78 -4.82 -13.05
C GLN A 117 -5.14 -3.58 -12.41
N GLN A 118 -3.97 -3.14 -12.90
CA GLN A 118 -3.35 -1.90 -12.45
C GLN A 118 -4.16 -0.67 -12.84
N ASN A 119 -4.71 -0.61 -14.05
CA ASN A 119 -5.53 0.54 -14.50
C ASN A 119 -6.83 0.65 -13.68
N ILE A 120 -7.45 -0.49 -13.36
CA ILE A 120 -8.70 -0.58 -12.59
C ILE A 120 -8.43 -0.14 -11.15
N THR A 121 -7.30 -0.58 -10.59
CA THR A 121 -6.85 -0.19 -9.24
C THR A 121 -6.53 1.29 -9.17
N LYS A 122 -5.76 1.83 -10.13
CA LYS A 122 -5.44 3.27 -10.22
C LYS A 122 -6.71 4.11 -10.32
N LYS A 123 -7.67 3.72 -11.17
CA LYS A 123 -8.95 4.42 -11.33
C LYS A 123 -9.77 4.45 -10.03
N ARG A 124 -9.85 3.31 -9.34
CA ARG A 124 -10.58 3.17 -8.06
C ARG A 124 -9.90 3.93 -6.94
N THR A 125 -8.58 3.88 -6.85
CA THR A 125 -7.80 4.66 -5.86
C THR A 125 -7.95 6.16 -6.12
N ASN A 126 -7.90 6.60 -7.38
CA ASN A 126 -8.09 8.01 -7.75
C ASN A 126 -9.52 8.48 -7.41
N MET A 127 -10.54 7.68 -7.73
CA MET A 127 -11.92 7.95 -7.33
C MET A 127 -12.07 8.06 -5.81
N LEU A 128 -11.44 7.16 -5.05
CA LEU A 128 -11.47 7.18 -3.59
C LEU A 128 -10.71 8.38 -3.01
N PHE A 129 -9.60 8.76 -3.63
CA PHE A 129 -8.83 9.95 -3.27
C PHE A 129 -9.65 11.23 -3.48
N TRP A 130 -10.31 11.37 -4.63
CA TRP A 130 -11.17 12.51 -4.94
C TRP A 130 -12.40 12.58 -4.04
N LEU A 131 -13.03 11.44 -3.75
CA LEU A 131 -14.13 11.35 -2.78
C LEU A 131 -13.70 11.85 -1.39
N ARG A 132 -12.51 11.43 -0.93
CA ARG A 132 -11.95 11.86 0.35
C ARG A 132 -11.66 13.35 0.37
N ILE A 133 -11.09 13.93 -0.68
CA ILE A 133 -10.87 15.38 -0.79
C ILE A 133 -12.18 16.13 -0.69
N GLY A 134 -13.21 15.72 -1.45
CA GLY A 134 -14.53 16.36 -1.40
C GLY A 134 -15.15 16.29 0.01
N LEU A 135 -15.13 15.11 0.64
CA LEU A 135 -15.65 14.94 2.00
C LEU A 135 -14.85 15.74 3.03
N ALA A 136 -13.54 15.85 2.87
CA ALA A 136 -12.67 16.61 3.80
C ALA A 136 -12.95 18.10 3.73
N LEU A 137 -13.14 18.67 2.54
CA LEU A 137 -13.50 20.08 2.35
C LEU A 137 -14.88 20.39 2.95
N ILE A 138 -15.89 19.58 2.60
CA ILE A 138 -17.26 19.76 3.11
C ILE A 138 -17.29 19.53 4.63
N GLY A 139 -16.62 18.48 5.10
CA GLY A 139 -16.52 18.15 6.52
C GLY A 139 -15.82 19.24 7.33
N GLY A 140 -14.69 19.76 6.84
CA GLY A 140 -13.94 20.81 7.51
C GLY A 140 -14.71 22.13 7.58
N ALA A 141 -15.41 22.50 6.51
CA ALA A 141 -16.28 23.67 6.50
C ALA A 141 -17.49 23.48 7.45
N SER A 142 -18.20 22.35 7.35
CA SER A 142 -19.37 22.06 8.18
C SER A 142 -19.06 21.88 9.67
N ALA A 143 -17.85 21.45 10.03
CA ALA A 143 -17.43 21.31 11.41
C ALA A 143 -17.46 22.64 12.18
N THR A 144 -17.21 23.77 11.51
CA THR A 144 -17.33 25.09 12.16
C THR A 144 -18.76 25.35 12.62
N PHE A 145 -19.74 25.15 11.74
CA PHE A 145 -21.16 25.36 12.01
C PHE A 145 -21.78 24.31 12.95
N LEU A 146 -21.37 23.05 12.86
CA LEU A 146 -21.95 21.96 13.66
C LEU A 146 -21.51 22.02 15.12
N PHE A 147 -20.31 22.51 15.38
CA PHE A 147 -19.77 22.57 16.73
C PHE A 147 -19.86 23.95 17.36
N GLU A 148 -20.15 25.03 16.61
CA GLU A 148 -20.28 26.42 17.10
C GLU A 148 -21.10 26.61 18.38
N GLY A 149 -22.09 25.75 18.64
CA GLY A 149 -22.96 25.81 19.82
C GLY A 149 -22.42 25.17 21.10
N ILE A 150 -21.25 24.54 21.08
CA ILE A 150 -20.57 24.07 22.31
C ILE A 150 -19.80 25.30 22.86
N GLU A 151 -19.75 25.59 24.16
CA GLU A 151 -19.06 26.81 24.66
C GLU A 151 -17.57 26.57 24.99
N ASP A 152 -17.16 25.32 25.12
CA ASP A 152 -15.81 24.96 25.56
C ASP A 152 -14.83 24.75 24.40
N THR A 153 -13.87 25.68 24.30
CA THR A 153 -12.79 25.71 23.26
C THR A 153 -12.04 24.39 23.13
N GLU A 154 -11.90 23.63 24.22
CA GLU A 154 -11.27 22.32 24.20
C GLU A 154 -12.18 21.25 23.57
N GLU A 155 -13.45 21.21 23.98
CA GLU A 155 -14.43 20.22 23.48
C GLU A 155 -14.68 20.37 21.99
N HIS A 156 -14.63 21.59 21.44
CA HIS A 156 -14.70 21.83 19.99
C HIS A 156 -13.59 21.13 19.22
N ARG A 157 -12.37 21.18 19.75
CA ARG A 157 -11.17 20.66 19.07
C ARG A 157 -11.21 19.15 19.07
N TRP A 158 -11.50 18.54 20.22
CA TRP A 158 -11.65 17.09 20.33
C TRP A 158 -12.86 16.57 19.56
N SER A 159 -13.99 17.28 19.58
CA SER A 159 -15.19 16.90 18.82
C SER A 159 -14.96 16.97 17.32
N SER A 160 -14.26 18.01 16.83
CA SER A 160 -13.87 18.11 15.41
C SER A 160 -12.92 16.98 15.00
N ILE A 161 -11.96 16.61 15.86
CA ILE A 161 -11.05 15.48 15.61
C ILE A 161 -11.83 14.15 15.56
N ILE A 162 -12.77 13.93 16.48
CA ILE A 162 -13.62 12.74 16.49
C ILE A 162 -14.50 12.70 15.23
N PHE A 163 -15.09 13.82 14.85
CA PHE A 163 -15.90 13.96 13.64
C PHE A 163 -15.09 13.64 12.37
N MET A 164 -13.85 14.15 12.29
CA MET A 164 -12.91 13.82 11.21
C MET A 164 -12.67 12.30 11.11
N ILE A 165 -12.42 11.63 12.24
CA ILE A 165 -12.20 10.18 12.28
C ILE A 165 -13.44 9.43 11.82
N VAL A 166 -14.64 9.83 12.27
CA VAL A 166 -15.90 9.20 11.85
C VAL A 166 -16.12 9.32 10.35
N LEU A 167 -15.91 10.51 9.76
CA LEU A 167 -15.99 10.72 8.31
C LEU A 167 -14.99 9.85 7.54
N PHE A 168 -13.79 9.67 8.10
CA PHE A 168 -12.77 8.80 7.51
C PHE A 168 -13.17 7.31 7.55
N ILE A 169 -13.77 6.85 8.64
CA ILE A 169 -14.27 5.47 8.75
C ILE A 169 -15.42 5.24 7.76
N ILE A 170 -16.35 6.19 7.60
CA ILE A 170 -17.43 6.11 6.60
C ILE A 170 -16.86 5.94 5.19
N THR A 171 -15.83 6.71 4.83
CA THR A 171 -15.16 6.54 3.54
C THR A 171 -14.45 5.19 3.39
N CYS A 172 -13.92 4.63 4.48
CA CYS A 172 -13.38 3.27 4.48
C CYS A 172 -14.46 2.20 4.26
N PHE A 173 -15.67 2.38 4.82
CA PHE A 173 -16.80 1.49 4.56
C PHE A 173 -17.27 1.56 3.10
N ILE A 174 -17.32 2.76 2.50
CA ILE A 174 -17.65 2.93 1.08
C ILE A 174 -16.62 2.21 0.21
N ALA A 175 -15.33 2.37 0.52
CA ALA A 175 -14.25 1.66 -0.18
C ALA A 175 -14.39 0.13 -0.05
N LYS A 176 -14.83 -0.36 1.10
CA LYS A 176 -15.08 -1.78 1.36
C LYS A 176 -16.34 -2.31 0.65
N GLY A 177 -17.36 -1.46 0.50
CA GLY A 177 -18.60 -1.73 -0.22
C GLY A 177 -18.43 -1.89 -1.72
N MET A 178 -17.38 -1.33 -2.32
CA MET A 178 -17.09 -1.46 -3.76
C MET A 178 -16.66 -2.88 -4.20
N LYS A 179 -16.66 -3.88 -3.30
CA LYS A 179 -16.44 -5.33 -3.54
C LYS A 179 -15.44 -5.65 -4.65
N ILE A 180 -14.27 -5.03 -4.53
CA ILE A 180 -13.20 -5.12 -5.50
C ILE A 180 -12.32 -6.29 -5.05
N ASN A 181 -12.09 -7.29 -5.93
CA ASN A 181 -11.17 -8.40 -5.68
C ASN A 181 -9.72 -7.90 -5.67
N PHE A 182 -9.37 -7.07 -4.69
CA PHE A 182 -8.00 -6.69 -4.49
C PHE A 182 -7.23 -7.85 -3.85
N PRO A 183 -6.03 -8.15 -4.35
CA PRO A 183 -5.12 -9.08 -3.68
C PRO A 183 -4.95 -8.63 -2.22
N LYS A 184 -4.95 -9.59 -1.28
CA LYS A 184 -4.98 -9.32 0.17
C LYS A 184 -3.86 -8.36 0.63
N SER A 185 -2.76 -8.28 -0.13
CA SER A 185 -1.59 -7.41 0.07
C SER A 185 -1.90 -5.91 -0.02
N ASP A 186 -2.82 -5.49 -0.89
CA ASP A 186 -3.04 -4.06 -1.18
C ASP A 186 -4.20 -3.44 -0.40
N ARG A 187 -4.97 -4.25 0.34
CA ARG A 187 -6.08 -3.77 1.18
C ARG A 187 -5.63 -2.84 2.30
N LYS A 188 -4.45 -3.10 2.89
CA LYS A 188 -3.89 -2.23 3.94
C LYS A 188 -3.37 -0.93 3.33
N LYS A 189 -2.79 -1.02 2.12
CA LYS A 189 -2.29 0.14 1.37
C LYS A 189 -3.41 1.12 1.02
N LEU A 190 -4.63 0.67 0.72
CA LEU A 190 -5.75 1.55 0.41
C LEU A 190 -6.18 2.46 1.59
N VAL A 191 -6.00 1.98 2.82
CA VAL A 191 -6.38 2.70 4.04
C VAL A 191 -5.27 3.66 4.45
N THR A 192 -4.02 3.24 4.34
CA THR A 192 -2.85 4.06 4.70
C THR A 192 -2.53 5.11 3.63
N THR A 193 -2.74 4.78 2.36
CA THR A 193 -2.53 5.70 1.24
C THR A 193 -3.68 6.71 1.18
N GLY A 194 -3.34 7.97 1.40
CA GLY A 194 -4.27 9.09 1.38
C GLY A 194 -4.85 9.48 2.74
N ILE A 195 -4.46 8.80 3.84
CA ILE A 195 -4.92 9.20 5.19
C ILE A 195 -4.36 10.58 5.57
N GLY A 196 -3.06 10.80 5.35
CA GLY A 196 -2.43 12.09 5.62
C GLY A 196 -3.03 13.21 4.77
N SER A 197 -3.31 12.94 3.49
CA SER A 197 -3.93 13.93 2.60
C SER A 197 -5.35 14.29 3.03
N PHE A 198 -6.16 13.32 3.45
CA PHE A 198 -7.50 13.57 3.99
C PHE A 198 -7.44 14.43 5.26
N ILE A 199 -6.59 14.03 6.21
CA ILE A 199 -6.41 14.75 7.49
C ILE A 199 -5.94 16.19 7.22
N PHE A 200 -4.94 16.36 6.37
CA PHE A 200 -4.39 17.67 6.01
C PHE A 200 -5.45 18.56 5.36
N MET A 201 -6.19 18.07 4.38
CA MET A 201 -7.23 18.85 3.70
C MET A 201 -8.40 19.21 4.61
N TYR A 202 -8.79 18.31 5.51
CA TYR A 202 -9.84 18.58 6.51
C TYR A 202 -9.39 19.70 7.46
N LEU A 203 -8.19 19.58 8.04
CA LEU A 203 -7.64 20.59 8.95
C LEU A 203 -7.43 21.93 8.24
N PHE A 204 -6.90 21.91 7.03
CA PHE A 204 -6.75 23.10 6.21
C PHE A 204 -8.10 23.78 5.97
N ALA A 205 -9.12 23.05 5.52
CA ALA A 205 -10.45 23.61 5.29
C ALA A 205 -11.09 24.12 6.58
N TRP A 206 -10.93 23.41 7.69
CA TRP A 206 -11.45 23.82 9.00
C TRP A 206 -10.81 25.12 9.48
N ILE A 207 -9.47 25.21 9.44
CA ILE A 207 -8.72 26.41 9.83
C ILE A 207 -9.05 27.56 8.89
N MET A 208 -9.07 27.33 7.57
CA MET A 208 -9.43 28.35 6.58
C MET A 208 -10.84 28.87 6.77
N THR A 209 -11.81 28.00 7.05
CA THR A 209 -13.19 28.42 7.31
C THR A 209 -13.27 29.20 8.63
N TYR A 210 -12.59 28.72 9.67
CA TYR A 210 -12.52 29.39 10.96
C TYR A 210 -11.89 30.79 10.85
N THR A 211 -10.81 30.93 10.09
CA THR A 211 -10.21 32.25 9.84
C THR A 211 -11.11 33.14 9.00
N LEU A 212 -11.78 32.61 7.96
CA LEU A 212 -12.71 33.40 7.14
C LEU A 212 -13.91 33.93 7.96
N LEU A 213 -14.46 33.12 8.86
CA LEU A 213 -15.61 33.49 9.69
C LEU A 213 -15.22 34.46 10.81
N ASN A 214 -14.00 34.35 11.34
CA ASN A 214 -13.49 35.21 12.41
C ASN A 214 -12.69 36.42 11.89
N LEU A 215 -12.61 36.62 10.58
CA LEU A 215 -11.94 37.79 10.02
C LEU A 215 -12.71 39.07 10.40
N PRO A 216 -12.04 40.16 10.81
CA PRO A 216 -12.68 41.46 10.94
C PRO A 216 -13.26 41.86 9.58
N ARG A 217 -14.59 41.93 9.47
CA ARG A 217 -15.28 42.26 8.20
C ARG A 217 -14.99 43.69 7.71
N ASP A 218 -14.44 44.53 8.58
CA ASP A 218 -14.20 45.95 8.32
C ASP A 218 -13.02 46.21 7.36
N ASP A 219 -12.07 45.27 7.25
CA ASP A 219 -10.91 45.35 6.33
C ASP A 219 -11.17 44.73 4.94
N LEU A 220 -12.31 44.05 4.76
CA LEU A 220 -12.71 43.38 3.51
C LEU A 220 -13.60 44.28 2.63
N SER A 221 -13.47 45.59 2.76
CA SER A 221 -14.06 46.54 1.82
C SER A 221 -13.35 46.42 0.46
N LEU A 222 -13.83 45.49 -0.37
CA LEU A 222 -13.54 45.54 -1.79
C LEU A 222 -14.04 46.90 -2.31
N PRO A 223 -13.21 47.70 -3.00
CA PRO A 223 -13.70 48.89 -3.67
C PRO A 223 -14.61 48.40 -4.79
N PHE A 224 -15.92 48.38 -4.53
CA PHE A 224 -16.90 48.25 -5.58
C PHE A 224 -16.78 49.49 -6.48
N THR A 225 -16.21 49.29 -7.67
CA THR A 225 -16.30 50.16 -8.84
C THR A 225 -16.42 49.26 -10.06
#